data_AF-A0A518EL51-F1
#
_entry.id   AF-A0A518EL51-F1
#
_cell.length_a   1.000
_cell.length_b   1.000
_cell.length_c   1.000
_cell.angle_alpha   90.00
_cell.angle_beta   90.00
_cell.angle_gamma   90.00
#
_symmetry.space_group_name_H-M   'P 1'
#
loop_
_entity.id
_entity.type
_entity.pdbx_description
1 polymer ?
#
loop_
_entity_poly.entity_id
_entity_poly.type
_entity_poly.pdbx_seq_one_letter_code
_entity_poly.pdbx_strand_id
1 'polypeptide(L)'
;MAGVFAGSRRRLVVLVGAGLALAAPAAATWSIVVVNTRTGEVGIFSATCVRNLNLERVLGLVRVGEGAAAVQFLGDPNTLKRQFIWAGMEQGMSPDEILNGMAPVFSDFESLQIGMASTFGAPRTFTGSNVWDPNFGVQGQVGDLLYAIQGNVITGAPVVLEAEAALLAAEGDLVVKLSAAMEASRAMGGDGRCSCDDNLPGSCGSPPTVPFTKSADVSFVIVARLGDIDGVCNSASGCTNGDYYLQRRVSLGGPNAVDPVTRLLDKVRVWEQGLVQVADQMRTEVTVDREELVADGLSTATVTVRLADRNGDPLTVGGQTLTVWPMHGGTAPAIAGPVTDHGDGTHSFQVTATQAAGIGEWHLHVDDGVRNVLLWPALSLPTAPLADLHASRSEISGATGAEVVLTLNRPGDAGRGYGILGSTSGQVPGTTIQGVSVPLNPDRFYGLTLGLPRGPVFSAFSGTLDGAGRAEARFALPPALAGVLVGTHFDFCALVAPPGGAVITNVESVVVTI
;
A
#
# COMPACT_ATOMS: atom_id res chain seq x y z
N MET A 1 94.00 -7.99 10.82
CA MET A 1 93.59 -6.58 10.81
C MET A 1 92.32 -6.47 9.98
N ALA A 2 91.25 -5.94 10.61
CA ALA A 2 89.99 -5.34 10.11
C ALA A 2 89.49 -5.73 8.70
N GLY A 3 88.26 -6.20 8.45
CA GLY A 3 87.00 -6.04 9.18
C GLY A 3 86.25 -4.74 8.82
N VAL A 4 85.09 -4.89 8.14
CA VAL A 4 83.84 -4.10 8.29
C VAL A 4 83.80 -2.69 7.66
N PHE A 5 82.76 -2.13 6.98
CA PHE A 5 81.46 -2.50 6.37
C PHE A 5 81.08 -1.29 5.47
N ALA A 6 80.43 -1.50 4.33
CA ALA A 6 79.50 -0.51 3.74
C ALA A 6 78.57 -1.21 2.74
N GLY A 7 77.33 -1.48 3.18
CA GLY A 7 76.31 -2.13 2.36
C GLY A 7 75.68 -1.16 1.37
N SER A 8 75.65 -1.54 0.08
CA SER A 8 74.76 -0.93 -0.90
C SER A 8 73.46 -1.75 -0.98
N ARG A 9 72.34 -1.14 -0.59
CA ARG A 9 71.00 -1.70 -0.77
C ARG A 9 70.65 -1.65 -2.26
N ARG A 10 70.69 -2.78 -2.96
CA ARG A 10 70.01 -2.94 -4.26
C ARG A 10 68.50 -2.78 -4.03
N ARG A 11 67.91 -1.71 -4.57
CA ARG A 11 66.46 -1.56 -4.64
C ARG A 11 65.91 -2.61 -5.61
N LEU A 12 65.25 -3.63 -5.06
CA LEU A 12 64.42 -4.56 -5.82
C LEU A 12 63.14 -3.81 -6.21
N VAL A 13 63.00 -3.44 -7.48
CA VAL A 13 61.73 -2.94 -8.02
C VAL A 13 60.82 -4.15 -8.17
N VAL A 14 59.90 -4.32 -7.21
CA VAL A 14 58.78 -5.26 -7.35
C VAL A 14 57.74 -4.58 -8.22
N LEU A 15 57.64 -5.01 -9.49
CA LEU A 15 56.50 -4.72 -10.35
C LEU A 15 55.28 -5.45 -9.76
N VAL A 16 54.49 -4.75 -8.95
CA VAL A 16 53.15 -5.19 -8.60
C VAL A 16 52.28 -4.93 -9.83
N GLY A 17 52.10 -5.97 -10.64
CA GLY A 17 51.05 -5.99 -11.65
C GLY A 17 49.70 -5.93 -10.94
N ALA A 18 49.06 -4.77 -10.96
CA ALA A 18 47.66 -4.64 -10.59
C ALA A 18 46.83 -5.38 -11.65
N GLY A 19 46.54 -6.65 -11.41
CA GLY A 19 45.51 -7.37 -12.14
C GLY A 19 44.17 -6.72 -11.84
N LEU A 20 43.67 -5.92 -12.79
CA LEU A 20 42.25 -5.57 -12.84
C LEU A 20 41.48 -6.87 -13.02
N ALA A 21 40.92 -7.40 -11.93
CA ALA A 21 39.87 -8.39 -12.00
C ALA A 21 38.63 -7.72 -12.61
N LEU A 22 38.49 -7.81 -13.93
CA LEU A 22 37.23 -7.56 -14.61
C LEU A 22 36.23 -8.57 -14.03
N ALA A 23 35.23 -8.08 -13.28
CA ALA A 23 34.10 -8.89 -12.88
C ALA A 23 33.45 -9.45 -14.16
N ALA A 24 33.31 -10.78 -14.25
CA ALA A 24 32.63 -11.39 -15.38
C ALA A 24 31.20 -10.80 -15.47
N PRO A 25 30.74 -10.38 -16.67
CA PRO A 25 29.36 -9.92 -16.83
C PRO A 25 28.41 -11.03 -16.40
N ALA A 26 27.25 -10.64 -15.87
CA ALA A 26 26.23 -11.55 -15.35
C ALA A 26 25.46 -12.27 -16.47
N ALA A 27 26.16 -13.02 -17.33
CA ALA A 27 25.66 -13.54 -18.59
C ALA A 27 24.57 -14.64 -18.50
N ALA A 28 23.99 -14.93 -17.33
CA ALA A 28 22.78 -15.73 -17.24
C ALA A 28 22.01 -15.26 -16.03
N THR A 29 20.72 -15.05 -16.13
CA THR A 29 19.92 -14.56 -15.00
C THR A 29 18.45 -14.80 -15.28
N TRP A 30 17.68 -15.07 -14.23
CA TRP A 30 16.23 -14.90 -14.29
C TRP A 30 15.76 -13.94 -13.20
N SER A 31 14.67 -13.24 -13.48
CA SER A 31 14.12 -12.22 -12.61
C SER A 31 12.61 -12.13 -12.74
N ILE A 32 11.99 -11.72 -11.63
CA ILE A 32 10.57 -11.44 -11.50
C ILE A 32 10.47 -10.01 -11.00
N VAL A 33 9.71 -9.18 -11.69
CA VAL A 33 9.34 -7.83 -11.24
C VAL A 33 7.83 -7.78 -11.18
N VAL A 34 7.27 -7.29 -10.09
CA VAL A 34 5.82 -7.23 -9.87
C VAL A 34 5.45 -6.00 -9.04
N VAL A 35 4.33 -5.39 -9.37
CA VAL A 35 3.75 -4.23 -8.68
C VAL A 35 2.27 -4.50 -8.42
N ASN A 36 1.77 -4.08 -7.26
CA ASN A 36 0.35 -4.04 -6.97
C ASN A 36 -0.14 -2.59 -6.95
N THR A 37 -0.93 -2.17 -7.95
CA THR A 37 -1.36 -0.77 -8.13
C THR A 37 -2.35 -0.30 -7.07
N ARG A 38 -3.05 -1.21 -6.39
CA ARG A 38 -3.98 -0.83 -5.32
C ARG A 38 -3.26 -0.52 -4.00
N THR A 39 -2.11 -1.14 -3.78
CA THR A 39 -1.40 -1.10 -2.50
C THR A 39 -0.08 -0.34 -2.57
N GLY A 40 0.42 -0.10 -3.79
CA GLY A 40 1.74 0.46 -4.04
C GLY A 40 2.88 -0.50 -3.67
N GLU A 41 2.60 -1.77 -3.40
CA GLU A 41 3.65 -2.77 -3.15
C GLU A 41 4.46 -3.01 -4.42
N VAL A 42 5.78 -3.00 -4.28
CA VAL A 42 6.75 -3.22 -5.36
C VAL A 42 7.64 -4.38 -5.00
N GLY A 43 7.78 -5.34 -5.90
CA GLY A 43 8.50 -6.59 -5.68
C GLY A 43 9.49 -6.89 -6.79
N ILE A 44 10.68 -7.33 -6.40
CA ILE A 44 11.69 -7.85 -7.33
C ILE A 44 12.39 -9.07 -6.73
N PHE A 45 12.59 -10.07 -7.56
CA PHE A 45 13.46 -11.20 -7.27
C PHE A 45 14.39 -11.44 -8.45
N SER A 46 15.61 -11.90 -8.17
CA SER A 46 16.48 -12.44 -9.22
C SER A 46 17.47 -13.46 -8.67
N ALA A 47 17.92 -14.36 -9.53
CA ALA A 47 18.96 -15.34 -9.24
C ALA A 47 19.84 -15.65 -10.46
N THR A 48 21.10 -16.02 -10.21
CA THR A 48 22.08 -16.40 -11.24
C THR A 48 23.10 -17.41 -10.72
N CYS A 49 23.63 -18.24 -11.61
CA CYS A 49 24.78 -19.11 -11.40
C CYS A 49 26.13 -18.35 -11.41
N VAL A 50 26.15 -17.02 -11.62
CA VAL A 50 27.38 -16.23 -11.50
C VAL A 50 27.79 -16.08 -10.03
N ARG A 51 28.91 -16.70 -9.68
CA ARG A 51 29.50 -16.67 -8.33
C ARG A 51 30.14 -15.31 -8.02
N ASN A 52 30.27 -15.02 -6.72
CA ASN A 52 30.95 -13.83 -6.19
C ASN A 52 30.41 -12.49 -6.72
N LEU A 53 29.13 -12.48 -7.13
CA LEU A 53 28.45 -11.30 -7.64
C LEU A 53 27.50 -10.75 -6.58
N ASN A 54 27.56 -9.43 -6.35
CA ASN A 54 26.48 -8.73 -5.67
C ASN A 54 25.37 -8.44 -6.68
N LEU A 55 24.57 -9.48 -6.99
CA LEU A 55 23.53 -9.44 -8.02
C LEU A 55 22.56 -8.28 -7.80
N GLU A 56 22.10 -8.15 -6.57
CA GLU A 56 21.21 -7.08 -6.11
C GLU A 56 21.72 -5.69 -6.53
N ARG A 57 23.00 -5.39 -6.21
CA ARG A 57 23.62 -4.10 -6.54
C ARG A 57 23.79 -3.87 -8.04
N VAL A 58 23.97 -4.89 -8.88
CA VAL A 58 24.30 -4.70 -10.31
C VAL A 58 23.10 -4.78 -11.26
N LEU A 59 21.98 -5.34 -10.80
CA LEU A 59 20.82 -5.64 -11.63
C LEU A 59 19.55 -4.96 -11.15
N GLY A 60 19.32 -4.92 -9.84
CA GLY A 60 18.04 -4.48 -9.27
C GLY A 60 17.89 -2.97 -9.23
N LEU A 61 16.65 -2.53 -9.35
CA LEU A 61 16.17 -1.19 -9.02
C LEU A 61 14.81 -1.32 -8.36
N VAL A 62 14.60 -0.60 -7.26
CA VAL A 62 13.31 -0.48 -6.57
C VAL A 62 13.07 0.98 -6.22
N ARG A 63 11.89 1.49 -6.59
CA ARG A 63 11.34 2.77 -6.15
C ARG A 63 10.05 2.52 -5.40
N VAL A 64 10.03 2.88 -4.12
CA VAL A 64 8.88 2.69 -3.22
C VAL A 64 7.62 3.33 -3.82
N GLY A 65 6.53 2.55 -3.94
CA GLY A 65 5.25 3.04 -4.46
C GLY A 65 5.19 3.28 -5.98
N GLU A 66 6.32 3.25 -6.68
CA GLU A 66 6.37 3.59 -8.11
C GLU A 66 6.65 2.37 -8.98
N GLY A 67 7.66 1.55 -8.66
CA GLY A 67 7.98 0.40 -9.49
C GLY A 67 9.38 -0.16 -9.29
N ALA A 68 9.68 -1.21 -10.05
CA ALA A 68 10.97 -1.87 -10.03
C ALA A 68 11.43 -2.26 -11.44
N ALA A 69 12.73 -2.51 -11.55
CA ALA A 69 13.35 -2.97 -12.78
C ALA A 69 14.46 -3.98 -12.53
N ALA A 70 14.56 -4.96 -13.41
CA ALA A 70 15.67 -5.90 -13.50
C ALA A 70 16.43 -5.65 -14.82
N VAL A 71 17.64 -5.10 -14.74
CA VAL A 71 18.49 -4.83 -15.92
C VAL A 71 19.55 -5.92 -16.03
N GLN A 72 19.38 -6.83 -17.00
CA GLN A 72 20.16 -8.07 -17.08
C GLN A 72 20.72 -8.40 -18.49
N PHE A 73 21.28 -9.60 -18.54
CA PHE A 73 22.38 -10.12 -19.34
C PHE A 73 23.75 -9.47 -19.06
N LEU A 74 24.11 -8.32 -19.63
CA LEU A 74 25.39 -7.68 -19.25
C LEU A 74 25.34 -7.01 -17.86
N GLY A 75 24.13 -6.82 -17.33
CA GLY A 75 23.90 -6.05 -16.10
C GLY A 75 24.15 -4.55 -16.32
N ASP A 76 24.30 -3.82 -15.21
CA ASP A 76 24.56 -2.39 -15.24
C ASP A 76 25.59 -1.99 -14.16
N PRO A 77 26.87 -2.38 -14.34
CA PRO A 77 27.89 -2.29 -13.29
C PRO A 77 28.30 -0.87 -12.91
N ASN A 78 28.06 0.12 -13.79
CA ASN A 78 28.26 1.55 -13.52
C ASN A 78 26.96 2.29 -13.17
N THR A 79 25.83 1.57 -13.10
CA THR A 79 24.51 2.06 -12.71
C THR A 79 23.88 3.09 -13.67
N LEU A 80 24.46 3.33 -14.86
CA LEU A 80 23.97 4.39 -15.75
C LEU A 80 22.58 4.07 -16.32
N LYS A 81 22.31 2.81 -16.64
CA LYS A 81 21.04 2.38 -17.23
C LYS A 81 19.93 2.43 -16.18
N ARG A 82 20.22 1.98 -14.96
CA ARG A 82 19.28 2.04 -13.84
C ARG A 82 19.07 3.47 -13.34
N GLN A 83 20.05 4.35 -13.43
CA GLN A 83 19.84 5.79 -13.19
C GLN A 83 18.88 6.40 -14.21
N PHE A 84 18.96 6.00 -15.47
CA PHE A 84 18.00 6.43 -16.49
C PHE A 84 16.58 5.96 -16.16
N ILE A 85 16.43 4.68 -15.80
CA ILE A 85 15.14 4.11 -15.39
C ILE A 85 14.60 4.80 -14.12
N TRP A 86 15.46 5.04 -13.12
CA TRP A 86 15.11 5.71 -11.88
C TRP A 86 14.54 7.11 -12.12
N ALA A 87 15.24 7.90 -12.94
CA ALA A 87 14.80 9.25 -13.30
C ALA A 87 13.51 9.22 -14.13
N GLY A 88 13.33 8.21 -14.98
CA GLY A 88 12.08 8.02 -15.72
C GLY A 88 10.89 7.71 -14.81
N MET A 89 11.06 6.82 -13.84
CA MET A 89 10.04 6.51 -12.83
C MET A 89 9.69 7.75 -11.99
N GLU A 90 10.70 8.52 -11.55
CA GLU A 90 10.51 9.79 -10.83
C GLU A 90 9.71 10.82 -11.63
N GLN A 91 9.78 10.77 -12.95
CA GLN A 91 9.02 11.63 -13.86
C GLN A 91 7.65 11.05 -14.24
N GLY A 92 7.26 9.90 -13.68
CA GLY A 92 5.99 9.22 -14.00
C GLY A 92 5.95 8.61 -15.40
N MET A 93 7.10 8.35 -16.03
CA MET A 93 7.15 7.71 -17.34
C MET A 93 6.73 6.24 -17.26
N SER A 94 6.03 5.77 -18.29
CA SER A 94 5.72 4.35 -18.42
C SER A 94 6.94 3.51 -18.79
N PRO A 95 6.95 2.19 -18.48
CA PRO A 95 8.05 1.30 -18.86
C PRO A 95 8.37 1.33 -20.36
N ASP A 96 7.36 1.52 -21.22
CA ASP A 96 7.54 1.62 -22.67
C ASP A 96 8.29 2.90 -23.07
N GLU A 97 7.90 4.04 -22.51
CA GLU A 97 8.57 5.33 -22.75
C GLU A 97 10.02 5.30 -22.26
N ILE A 98 10.27 4.67 -21.10
CA ILE A 98 11.62 4.50 -20.56
C ILE A 98 12.47 3.66 -21.53
N LEU A 99 11.98 2.51 -22.01
CA LEU A 99 12.72 1.67 -22.96
C LEU A 99 13.01 2.40 -24.28
N ASN A 100 12.02 3.10 -24.83
CA ASN A 100 12.17 3.88 -26.05
C ASN A 100 13.20 5.01 -25.89
N GLY A 101 13.26 5.62 -24.70
CA GLY A 101 14.26 6.63 -24.35
C GLY A 101 15.68 6.06 -24.16
N MET A 102 15.80 4.82 -23.67
CA MET A 102 17.09 4.16 -23.46
C MET A 102 17.76 3.73 -24.78
N ALA A 103 17.00 3.22 -25.74
CA ALA A 103 17.51 2.64 -26.99
C ALA A 103 18.50 3.54 -27.76
N PRO A 104 18.24 4.84 -27.99
CA PRO A 104 19.19 5.72 -28.68
C PRO A 104 20.37 6.17 -27.82
N VAL A 105 20.30 6.01 -26.49
CA VAL A 105 21.32 6.50 -25.54
C VAL A 105 22.42 5.46 -25.29
N PHE A 106 22.05 4.18 -25.20
CA PHE A 106 22.96 3.11 -24.82
C PHE A 106 23.32 2.24 -26.03
N SER A 107 24.56 2.33 -26.50
CA SER A 107 25.04 1.54 -27.65
C SER A 107 25.01 0.03 -27.42
N ASP A 108 24.96 -0.41 -26.16
CA ASP A 108 24.85 -1.81 -25.75
C ASP A 108 23.41 -2.24 -25.42
N PHE A 109 22.40 -1.43 -25.79
CA PHE A 109 20.98 -1.72 -25.51
C PHE A 109 20.53 -3.07 -26.03
N GLU A 110 20.94 -3.46 -27.25
CA GLU A 110 20.65 -4.77 -27.84
C GLU A 110 21.31 -5.95 -27.11
N SER A 111 22.20 -5.70 -26.14
CA SER A 111 22.81 -6.71 -25.28
C SER A 111 22.15 -6.78 -23.90
N LEU A 112 20.99 -6.15 -23.73
CA LEU A 112 20.22 -6.13 -22.49
C LEU A 112 18.99 -7.01 -22.58
N GLN A 113 18.65 -7.62 -21.46
CA GLN A 113 17.30 -8.07 -21.18
C GLN A 113 16.78 -7.27 -19.99
N ILE A 114 15.60 -6.66 -20.10
CA ILE A 114 15.06 -5.76 -19.07
C ILE A 114 13.63 -6.17 -18.75
N GLY A 115 13.34 -6.38 -17.47
CA GLY A 115 11.96 -6.47 -16.96
C GLY A 115 11.62 -5.24 -16.15
N MET A 116 10.46 -4.63 -16.39
CA MET A 116 9.97 -3.45 -15.68
C MET A 116 8.47 -3.55 -15.42
N ALA A 117 8.09 -3.23 -14.19
CA ALA A 117 6.70 -2.95 -13.84
C ALA A 117 6.67 -1.71 -12.95
N SER A 118 5.68 -0.86 -13.15
CA SER A 118 5.46 0.35 -12.38
C SER A 118 3.96 0.60 -12.19
N THR A 119 3.61 1.52 -11.31
CA THR A 119 2.25 2.05 -11.16
C THR A 119 1.87 2.99 -12.30
N PHE A 120 2.81 3.32 -13.19
CA PHE A 120 2.62 4.18 -14.36
C PHE A 120 2.62 3.35 -15.65
N GLY A 121 1.44 2.96 -16.14
CA GLY A 121 1.30 2.26 -17.42
C GLY A 121 1.61 0.76 -17.37
N ALA A 122 1.59 0.12 -18.55
CA ALA A 122 1.70 -1.33 -18.65
C ALA A 122 3.14 -1.82 -18.43
N PRO A 123 3.35 -3.00 -17.81
CA PRO A 123 4.68 -3.57 -17.63
C PRO A 123 5.33 -3.94 -18.96
N ARG A 124 6.66 -4.03 -18.95
CA ARG A 124 7.47 -4.37 -20.13
C ARG A 124 8.56 -5.38 -19.84
N THR A 125 8.72 -6.34 -20.74
CA THR A 125 9.92 -7.14 -20.95
C THR A 125 10.56 -6.72 -22.28
N PHE A 126 11.88 -6.57 -22.28
CA PHE A 126 12.69 -6.34 -23.47
C PHE A 126 13.79 -7.38 -23.50
N THR A 127 14.03 -7.98 -24.66
CA THR A 127 15.17 -8.89 -24.89
C THR A 127 15.85 -8.46 -26.18
N GLY A 128 17.05 -7.90 -26.05
CA GLY A 128 17.84 -7.46 -27.18
C GLY A 128 18.38 -8.62 -28.00
N SER A 129 18.68 -8.35 -29.27
CA SER A 129 19.14 -9.35 -30.25
C SER A 129 20.46 -10.06 -29.90
N ASN A 130 21.26 -9.52 -28.99
CA ASN A 130 22.54 -10.09 -28.55
C ASN A 130 22.44 -10.86 -27.22
N VAL A 131 21.26 -10.99 -26.62
CA VAL A 131 21.05 -11.76 -25.39
C VAL A 131 21.16 -13.26 -25.69
N TRP A 132 21.87 -14.00 -24.84
CA TRP A 132 22.15 -15.42 -25.10
C TRP A 132 20.94 -16.33 -24.85
N ASP A 133 20.80 -17.32 -25.72
CA ASP A 133 19.80 -18.39 -25.59
C ASP A 133 20.17 -19.44 -24.53
N PRO A 134 19.19 -20.18 -23.97
CA PRO A 134 17.76 -19.91 -24.10
C PRO A 134 17.37 -18.63 -23.36
N ASN A 135 16.66 -17.72 -24.03
CA ASN A 135 16.05 -16.55 -23.41
C ASN A 135 14.53 -16.55 -23.63
N PHE A 136 13.81 -16.01 -22.65
CA PHE A 136 12.36 -15.89 -22.70
C PHE A 136 11.89 -14.81 -21.73
N GLY A 137 10.74 -14.21 -22.02
CA GLY A 137 10.11 -13.22 -21.14
C GLY A 137 8.61 -13.15 -21.36
N VAL A 138 7.88 -12.88 -20.28
CA VAL A 138 6.44 -12.62 -20.26
C VAL A 138 6.17 -11.37 -19.43
N GLN A 139 5.08 -10.69 -19.75
CA GLN A 139 4.59 -9.54 -19.02
C GLN A 139 3.07 -9.60 -19.02
N GLY A 140 2.43 -9.08 -17.98
CA GLY A 140 0.98 -9.10 -17.90
C GLY A 140 0.41 -8.24 -16.79
N GLN A 141 -0.91 -8.09 -16.85
CA GLN A 141 -1.70 -7.43 -15.83
C GLN A 141 -2.92 -8.29 -15.51
N VAL A 142 -3.13 -8.58 -14.21
CA VAL A 142 -4.32 -9.28 -13.70
C VAL A 142 -4.84 -8.53 -12.49
N GLY A 143 -6.00 -7.87 -12.64
CA GLY A 143 -6.51 -6.95 -11.64
C GLY A 143 -5.49 -5.84 -11.35
N ASP A 144 -5.11 -5.70 -10.09
CA ASP A 144 -4.13 -4.72 -9.62
C ASP A 144 -2.67 -5.17 -9.78
N LEU A 145 -2.41 -6.41 -10.20
CA LEU A 145 -1.06 -6.96 -10.31
C LEU A 145 -0.50 -6.74 -11.71
N LEU A 146 0.59 -5.99 -11.81
CA LEU A 146 1.39 -5.79 -13.03
C LEU A 146 2.72 -6.50 -12.85
N TYR A 147 3.17 -7.27 -13.85
CA TYR A 147 4.41 -8.04 -13.73
C TYR A 147 5.19 -8.15 -15.04
N ALA A 148 6.50 -8.33 -14.90
CA ALA A 148 7.44 -8.68 -15.96
C ALA A 148 8.42 -9.76 -15.45
N ILE A 149 8.42 -10.92 -16.10
CA ILE A 149 9.21 -12.09 -15.73
C ILE A 149 10.05 -12.51 -16.92
N GLN A 150 11.35 -12.69 -16.72
CA GLN A 150 12.28 -12.96 -17.82
C GLN A 150 13.49 -13.76 -17.36
N GLY A 151 14.11 -14.44 -18.32
CA GLY A 151 15.40 -15.08 -18.12
C GLY A 151 16.19 -15.25 -19.40
N ASN A 152 17.49 -15.43 -19.24
CA ASN A 152 18.44 -15.77 -20.29
C ASN A 152 19.42 -16.82 -19.76
N VAL A 153 19.91 -17.68 -20.66
CA VAL A 153 20.77 -18.83 -20.34
C VAL A 153 20.09 -19.72 -19.26
N ILE A 154 18.76 -19.77 -19.33
CA ILE A 154 17.90 -20.60 -18.48
C ILE A 154 17.73 -21.99 -19.10
N THR A 155 17.20 -22.94 -18.34
CA THR A 155 16.92 -24.30 -18.86
C THR A 155 15.86 -24.33 -19.97
N GLY A 156 14.92 -23.37 -19.95
CA GLY A 156 13.88 -23.19 -20.97
C GLY A 156 12.75 -22.27 -20.53
N ALA A 157 11.82 -21.98 -21.45
CA ALA A 157 10.66 -21.11 -21.20
C ALA A 157 9.81 -21.47 -19.95
N PRO A 158 9.66 -22.75 -19.55
CA PRO A 158 8.94 -23.10 -18.32
C PRO A 158 9.47 -22.43 -17.04
N VAL A 159 10.75 -22.05 -16.96
CA VAL A 159 11.29 -21.28 -15.81
C VAL A 159 10.52 -19.98 -15.57
N VAL A 160 10.08 -19.34 -16.64
CA VAL A 160 9.33 -18.08 -16.63
C VAL A 160 7.83 -18.35 -16.55
N LEU A 161 7.30 -19.29 -17.34
CA LEU A 161 5.86 -19.58 -17.42
C LEU A 161 5.31 -20.18 -16.11
N GLU A 162 6.05 -21.07 -15.46
CA GLU A 162 5.61 -21.63 -14.17
C GLU A 162 5.70 -20.59 -13.04
N ALA A 163 6.64 -19.64 -13.13
CA ALA A 163 6.69 -18.53 -12.20
C ALA A 163 5.51 -17.57 -12.37
N GLU A 164 5.11 -17.27 -13.61
CA GLU A 164 3.89 -16.52 -13.90
C GLU A 164 2.65 -17.24 -13.31
N ALA A 165 2.50 -18.52 -13.61
CA ALA A 165 1.38 -19.32 -13.10
C ALA A 165 1.32 -19.31 -11.57
N ALA A 166 2.46 -19.53 -10.89
CA ALA A 166 2.55 -19.53 -9.44
C ALA A 166 2.30 -18.13 -8.82
N LEU A 167 2.81 -17.05 -9.43
CA LEU A 167 2.58 -15.67 -9.00
C LEU A 167 1.09 -15.33 -9.01
N LEU A 168 0.39 -15.73 -10.07
CA LEU A 168 -1.02 -15.45 -10.27
C LEU A 168 -1.92 -16.34 -9.40
N ALA A 169 -1.55 -17.60 -9.19
CA ALA A 169 -2.32 -18.56 -8.40
C ALA A 169 -2.18 -18.37 -6.88
N ALA A 170 -1.04 -17.86 -6.40
CA ALA A 170 -0.81 -17.71 -4.97
C ALA A 170 -1.75 -16.66 -4.34
N GLU A 171 -2.36 -16.99 -3.21
CA GLU A 171 -3.17 -16.06 -2.41
C GLU A 171 -2.32 -15.35 -1.35
N GLY A 172 -2.71 -14.12 -1.00
CA GLY A 172 -1.97 -13.31 -0.03
C GLY A 172 -1.22 -12.15 -0.68
N ASP A 173 -0.29 -11.58 0.07
CA ASP A 173 0.45 -10.40 -0.34
C ASP A 173 1.62 -10.71 -1.29
N LEU A 174 2.34 -9.67 -1.67
CA LEU A 174 3.38 -9.75 -2.69
C LEU A 174 4.56 -10.66 -2.28
N VAL A 175 4.85 -10.79 -0.99
CA VAL A 175 5.92 -11.67 -0.51
C VAL A 175 5.54 -13.14 -0.70
N VAL A 176 4.29 -13.52 -0.41
CA VAL A 176 3.80 -14.89 -0.63
C VAL A 176 3.80 -15.22 -2.12
N LYS A 177 3.27 -14.31 -2.94
CA LYS A 177 3.22 -14.46 -4.40
C LYS A 177 4.61 -14.60 -5.02
N LEU A 178 5.56 -13.75 -4.62
CA LEU A 178 6.95 -13.85 -5.07
C LEU A 178 7.61 -15.16 -4.61
N SER A 179 7.39 -15.57 -3.37
CA SER A 179 7.96 -16.81 -2.83
C SER A 179 7.49 -18.04 -3.63
N ALA A 180 6.20 -18.10 -3.99
CA ALA A 180 5.66 -19.15 -4.85
C ALA A 180 6.29 -19.15 -6.25
N ALA A 181 6.40 -17.97 -6.87
CA ALA A 181 7.01 -17.81 -8.19
C ALA A 181 8.51 -18.19 -8.20
N MET A 182 9.24 -17.83 -7.14
CA MET A 182 10.64 -18.20 -6.93
C MET A 182 10.82 -19.73 -6.88
N GLU A 183 9.97 -20.40 -6.09
CA GLU A 183 9.99 -21.86 -5.96
C GLU A 183 9.67 -22.55 -7.29
N ALA A 184 8.69 -22.04 -8.04
CA ALA A 184 8.33 -22.55 -9.36
C ALA A 184 9.48 -22.41 -10.39
N SER A 185 10.11 -21.24 -10.51
CA SER A 185 11.29 -21.07 -11.38
C SER A 185 12.43 -22.02 -11.00
N ARG A 186 12.70 -22.17 -9.70
CA ARG A 186 13.73 -23.10 -9.20
C ARG A 186 13.42 -24.53 -9.60
N ALA A 187 12.17 -24.97 -9.46
CA ALA A 187 11.75 -26.33 -9.82
C ALA A 187 11.95 -26.63 -11.31
N MET A 188 11.86 -25.60 -12.17
CA MET A 188 12.13 -25.70 -13.60
C MET A 188 13.62 -25.61 -13.96
N GLY A 189 14.52 -25.53 -12.98
CA GLY A 189 15.97 -25.59 -13.15
C GLY A 189 16.69 -24.24 -13.19
N GLY A 190 15.96 -23.11 -13.29
CA GLY A 190 16.56 -21.77 -13.26
C GLY A 190 17.65 -21.55 -14.33
N ASP A 191 18.82 -21.08 -13.91
CA ASP A 191 20.01 -20.86 -14.75
C ASP A 191 20.63 -22.21 -15.09
N GLY A 192 20.59 -22.53 -16.38
CA GLY A 192 20.91 -23.85 -16.89
C GLY A 192 22.38 -24.26 -16.69
N ARG A 193 23.26 -23.32 -16.37
CA ARG A 193 24.66 -23.62 -16.04
C ARG A 193 24.78 -24.31 -14.68
N CYS A 194 23.88 -23.97 -13.76
CA CYS A 194 23.86 -24.57 -12.42
C CYS A 194 23.13 -25.91 -12.39
N SER A 195 22.12 -26.09 -13.24
CA SER A 195 21.24 -27.28 -13.23
C SER A 195 21.49 -28.27 -14.37
N CYS A 196 22.02 -27.82 -15.51
CA CYS A 196 22.37 -28.65 -16.65
C CYS A 196 23.91 -28.65 -16.89
N ASP A 197 24.38 -27.87 -17.86
CA ASP A 197 25.78 -27.80 -18.31
C ASP A 197 26.19 -26.34 -18.49
N ASP A 198 27.41 -25.99 -18.07
CA ASP A 198 27.95 -24.62 -18.11
C ASP A 198 27.97 -24.02 -19.53
N ASN A 199 28.13 -24.85 -20.57
CA ASN A 199 28.20 -24.42 -21.98
C ASN A 199 26.91 -24.72 -22.76
N LEU A 200 26.06 -25.62 -22.26
CA LEU A 200 24.77 -25.98 -22.86
C LEU A 200 23.63 -25.88 -21.83
N PRO A 201 23.20 -24.66 -21.46
CA PRO A 201 22.25 -24.42 -20.37
C PRO A 201 20.88 -25.10 -20.56
N GLY A 202 20.44 -25.30 -21.81
CA GLY A 202 19.18 -25.98 -22.12
C GLY A 202 19.29 -27.50 -22.29
N SER A 203 20.47 -28.09 -22.11
CA SER A 203 20.74 -29.49 -22.50
C SER A 203 19.94 -30.54 -21.73
N CYS A 204 19.45 -30.21 -20.53
CA CYS A 204 18.74 -31.16 -19.67
C CYS A 204 17.22 -30.99 -19.64
N GLY A 205 16.66 -30.07 -20.44
CA GLY A 205 15.22 -29.79 -20.48
C GLY A 205 14.72 -28.93 -19.31
N SER A 206 13.44 -28.55 -19.38
CA SER A 206 12.76 -27.73 -18.37
C SER A 206 11.35 -28.30 -18.14
N PRO A 207 11.07 -28.94 -16.97
CA PRO A 207 12.01 -29.19 -15.88
C PRO A 207 13.18 -30.11 -16.29
N PRO A 208 14.35 -30.01 -15.63
CA PRO A 208 15.49 -30.89 -15.86
C PRO A 208 15.13 -32.38 -15.75
N THR A 209 15.51 -33.18 -16.74
CA THR A 209 15.35 -34.65 -16.71
C THR A 209 16.44 -35.36 -15.90
N VAL A 210 17.45 -34.62 -15.45
CA VAL A 210 18.54 -35.09 -14.59
C VAL A 210 18.45 -34.43 -13.21
N PRO A 211 18.84 -35.12 -12.12
CA PRO A 211 18.90 -34.48 -10.80
C PRO A 211 19.90 -33.32 -10.79
N PHE A 212 19.51 -32.19 -10.20
CA PHE A 212 20.39 -31.05 -9.96
C PHE A 212 20.37 -30.64 -8.48
N THR A 213 21.47 -30.07 -7.98
CA THR A 213 21.61 -29.65 -6.59
C THR A 213 21.26 -28.19 -6.36
N LYS A 214 21.43 -27.35 -7.40
CA LYS A 214 21.15 -25.91 -7.38
C LYS A 214 20.74 -25.39 -8.75
N SER A 215 19.94 -24.35 -8.74
CA SER A 215 19.48 -23.56 -9.88
C SER A 215 20.27 -22.26 -10.06
N ALA A 216 20.96 -21.79 -9.00
CA ALA A 216 21.75 -20.57 -8.97
C ALA A 216 22.89 -20.65 -7.95
N ASP A 217 23.81 -19.68 -7.98
CA ASP A 217 24.87 -19.44 -6.98
C ASP A 217 24.60 -18.17 -6.14
N VAL A 218 23.80 -17.23 -6.63
CA VAL A 218 23.38 -16.03 -5.89
C VAL A 218 21.91 -15.72 -6.15
N SER A 219 21.22 -15.18 -5.16
CA SER A 219 19.82 -14.76 -5.27
C SER A 219 19.52 -13.59 -4.33
N PHE A 220 18.52 -12.78 -4.68
CA PHE A 220 17.95 -11.78 -3.79
C PHE A 220 16.44 -11.64 -4.01
N VAL A 221 15.74 -11.18 -2.98
CA VAL A 221 14.35 -10.74 -3.04
C VAL A 221 14.22 -9.42 -2.31
N ILE A 222 13.48 -8.49 -2.90
CA ILE A 222 13.07 -7.23 -2.28
C ILE A 222 11.57 -7.07 -2.47
N VAL A 223 10.87 -6.72 -1.39
CA VAL A 223 9.53 -6.16 -1.44
C VAL A 223 9.56 -4.84 -0.70
N ALA A 224 9.05 -3.79 -1.33
CA ALA A 224 8.86 -2.48 -0.75
C ALA A 224 7.37 -2.17 -0.67
N ARG A 225 6.96 -1.42 0.35
CA ARG A 225 5.60 -0.91 0.53
C ARG A 225 5.60 0.60 0.74
N LEU A 226 4.47 1.25 0.51
CA LEU A 226 4.32 2.68 0.78
C LEU A 226 4.71 2.99 2.24
N GLY A 227 5.54 4.00 2.44
CA GLY A 227 6.09 4.37 3.75
C GLY A 227 7.51 3.86 4.00
N ASP A 228 7.98 2.87 3.23
CA ASP A 228 9.39 2.50 3.19
C ASP A 228 10.25 3.65 2.65
N ILE A 229 11.55 3.63 2.95
CA ILE A 229 12.48 4.70 2.56
C ILE A 229 13.25 4.27 1.32
N ASP A 230 13.08 5.02 0.23
CA ASP A 230 13.91 4.86 -0.96
C ASP A 230 15.39 5.11 -0.64
N GLY A 231 16.24 4.29 -1.26
CA GLY A 231 17.68 4.51 -1.24
C GLY A 231 18.12 5.60 -2.20
N VAL A 232 19.37 5.49 -2.67
CA VAL A 232 19.91 6.34 -3.74
C VAL A 232 20.28 5.47 -4.92
N CYS A 233 20.10 5.98 -6.15
CA CYS A 233 20.50 5.26 -7.36
C CYS A 233 21.82 5.82 -7.92
N ASN A 234 22.93 5.16 -7.61
CA ASN A 234 24.25 5.59 -8.07
C ASN A 234 25.27 4.44 -8.22
N SER A 235 26.42 4.76 -8.80
CA SER A 235 27.48 3.79 -9.08
C SER A 235 28.11 3.19 -7.81
N ALA A 236 28.10 3.89 -6.68
CA ALA A 236 28.62 3.36 -5.42
C ALA A 236 27.67 2.31 -4.83
N SER A 237 26.39 2.68 -4.69
CA SER A 237 25.42 1.93 -3.89
C SER A 237 24.49 1.00 -4.67
N GLY A 238 24.41 1.14 -6.00
CA GLY A 238 23.32 0.51 -6.78
C GLY A 238 22.03 1.32 -6.64
N CYS A 239 20.87 0.68 -6.77
CA CYS A 239 19.54 1.32 -6.70
C CYS A 239 18.55 0.50 -5.83
N THR A 240 19.09 -0.25 -4.86
CA THR A 240 18.34 -1.15 -3.96
C THR A 240 18.85 -1.07 -2.53
N ASN A 241 19.26 0.12 -2.09
CA ASN A 241 19.90 0.36 -0.79
C ASN A 241 19.01 1.19 0.16
N GLY A 242 17.70 1.14 -0.05
CA GLY A 242 16.71 1.72 0.87
C GLY A 242 16.46 0.86 2.10
N ASP A 243 15.49 1.27 2.90
CA ASP A 243 14.93 0.49 4.00
C ASP A 243 13.57 -0.06 3.56
N TYR A 244 13.57 -1.30 3.08
CA TYR A 244 12.40 -1.93 2.44
C TYR A 244 11.73 -2.96 3.34
N TYR A 245 10.44 -3.21 3.07
CA TYR A 245 9.59 -4.16 3.77
C TYR A 245 10.25 -5.54 3.94
N LEU A 246 10.77 -6.10 2.86
CA LEU A 246 11.58 -7.30 2.85
C LEU A 246 12.80 -7.04 1.97
N GLN A 247 13.99 -7.34 2.48
CA GLN A 247 15.21 -7.37 1.66
C GLN A 247 16.11 -8.49 2.14
N ARG A 248 16.26 -9.54 1.33
CA ARG A 248 17.10 -10.68 1.65
C ARG A 248 17.94 -11.06 0.45
N ARG A 249 19.17 -11.47 0.74
CA ARG A 249 20.09 -12.01 -0.25
C ARG A 249 20.80 -13.25 0.26
N VAL A 250 21.17 -14.10 -0.69
CA VAL A 250 21.98 -15.29 -0.48
C VAL A 250 23.06 -15.32 -1.56
N SER A 251 24.30 -15.60 -1.14
CA SER A 251 25.40 -15.98 -2.02
C SER A 251 25.93 -17.33 -1.54
N LEU A 252 26.32 -18.21 -2.47
CA LEU A 252 26.89 -19.51 -2.10
C LEU A 252 28.32 -19.41 -1.59
N GLY A 253 28.64 -20.37 -0.72
CA GLY A 253 29.95 -20.67 -0.16
C GLY A 253 30.54 -22.00 -0.64
N GLY A 254 30.24 -22.44 -1.87
CA GLY A 254 30.91 -23.59 -2.50
C GLY A 254 29.99 -24.60 -3.22
N PRO A 255 30.58 -25.64 -3.85
CA PRO A 255 29.89 -26.56 -4.78
C PRO A 255 28.88 -27.53 -4.13
N ASN A 256 28.91 -27.71 -2.80
CA ASN A 256 27.96 -28.57 -2.06
C ASN A 256 26.88 -27.77 -1.30
N ALA A 257 26.76 -26.48 -1.59
CA ALA A 257 25.86 -25.63 -0.83
C ALA A 257 24.41 -25.78 -1.32
N VAL A 258 23.47 -25.77 -0.37
CA VAL A 258 22.02 -25.77 -0.63
C VAL A 258 21.67 -24.62 -1.56
N ASP A 259 20.81 -24.88 -2.55
CA ASP A 259 20.30 -23.92 -3.52
C ASP A 259 19.99 -22.54 -2.90
N PRO A 260 20.51 -21.42 -3.46
CA PRO A 260 20.28 -20.07 -2.96
C PRO A 260 18.83 -19.67 -2.85
N VAL A 261 17.96 -20.10 -3.77
CA VAL A 261 16.53 -19.80 -3.74
C VAL A 261 15.89 -20.51 -2.56
N THR A 262 16.22 -21.79 -2.30
CA THR A 262 15.76 -22.50 -1.09
C THR A 262 16.20 -21.78 0.18
N ARG A 263 17.48 -21.42 0.28
CA ARG A 263 18.00 -20.69 1.45
C ARG A 263 17.38 -19.30 1.59
N LEU A 264 17.03 -18.66 0.47
CA LEU A 264 16.38 -17.36 0.47
C LEU A 264 14.94 -17.48 0.99
N LEU A 265 14.19 -18.50 0.56
CA LEU A 265 12.86 -18.82 1.08
C LEU A 265 12.90 -19.12 2.59
N ASP A 266 13.91 -19.86 3.07
CA ASP A 266 14.07 -20.07 4.52
C ASP A 266 14.33 -18.76 5.29
N LYS A 267 15.11 -17.84 4.71
CA LYS A 267 15.31 -16.50 5.28
C LYS A 267 14.03 -15.67 5.28
N VAL A 268 13.18 -15.83 4.25
CA VAL A 268 11.86 -15.18 4.20
C VAL A 268 10.98 -15.73 5.32
N ARG A 269 10.87 -17.06 5.46
CA ARG A 269 10.08 -17.68 6.54
C ARG A 269 10.51 -17.26 7.94
N VAL A 270 11.83 -17.19 8.20
CA VAL A 270 12.35 -16.69 9.49
C VAL A 270 12.02 -15.22 9.70
N TRP A 271 12.09 -14.40 8.64
CA TRP A 271 11.67 -13.00 8.72
C TRP A 271 10.17 -12.86 9.00
N GLU A 272 9.32 -13.68 8.36
CA GLU A 272 7.87 -13.68 8.60
C GLU A 272 7.54 -14.00 10.05
N GLN A 273 8.25 -14.96 10.67
CA GLN A 273 8.09 -15.27 12.10
C GLN A 273 8.43 -14.07 13.00
N GLY A 274 9.33 -13.20 12.56
CA GLY A 274 9.68 -11.96 13.25
C GLY A 274 8.61 -10.86 13.16
N LEU A 275 7.54 -11.07 12.38
CA LEU A 275 6.42 -10.13 12.22
C LEU A 275 5.17 -10.51 13.01
N VAL A 276 5.22 -11.59 13.79
CA VAL A 276 4.12 -11.92 14.71
C VAL A 276 4.00 -10.83 15.77
N GLN A 277 2.78 -10.31 15.99
CA GLN A 277 2.52 -9.18 16.90
C GLN A 277 3.29 -7.89 16.55
N VAL A 278 3.68 -7.72 15.28
CA VAL A 278 4.22 -6.48 14.70
C VAL A 278 3.16 -5.90 13.78
N ALA A 279 2.91 -4.59 13.84
CA ALA A 279 1.82 -3.99 13.08
C ALA A 279 2.02 -4.18 11.57
N ASP A 280 0.97 -4.55 10.84
CA ASP A 280 0.99 -4.64 9.39
C ASP A 280 0.14 -3.54 8.75
N GLN A 281 0.73 -2.92 7.72
CA GLN A 281 0.17 -1.82 6.95
C GLN A 281 -1.22 -2.09 6.38
N MET A 282 -1.47 -3.32 5.93
CA MET A 282 -2.66 -3.68 5.16
C MET A 282 -3.67 -4.50 5.94
N ARG A 283 -3.26 -5.06 7.09
CA ARG A 283 -4.14 -5.86 7.95
C ARG A 283 -4.76 -5.06 9.08
N THR A 284 -4.14 -3.94 9.45
CA THR A 284 -4.66 -3.04 10.48
C THR A 284 -5.99 -2.43 10.05
N GLU A 285 -6.96 -2.43 10.96
CA GLU A 285 -8.30 -1.91 10.74
C GLU A 285 -8.39 -0.46 11.27
N VAL A 286 -8.92 0.45 10.44
CA VAL A 286 -9.18 1.84 10.82
C VAL A 286 -10.67 2.12 10.60
N THR A 287 -11.37 2.49 11.67
CA THR A 287 -12.81 2.79 11.63
C THR A 287 -13.08 4.21 12.11
N VAL A 288 -14.06 4.86 11.50
CA VAL A 288 -14.54 6.19 11.91
C VAL A 288 -16.02 6.08 12.25
N ASP A 289 -16.45 6.71 13.34
CA ASP A 289 -17.86 6.68 13.79
C ASP A 289 -18.82 7.53 12.92
N ARG A 290 -18.28 8.34 12.00
CA ARG A 290 -19.00 9.19 11.05
C ARG A 290 -18.45 8.99 9.63
N GLU A 291 -19.32 9.10 8.64
CA GLU A 291 -18.93 9.12 7.21
C GLU A 291 -18.47 10.52 6.78
N GLU A 292 -19.05 11.55 7.38
CA GLU A 292 -18.77 12.95 7.04
C GLU A 292 -18.96 13.85 8.28
N LEU A 293 -18.19 14.94 8.32
CA LEU A 293 -18.36 16.05 9.27
C LEU A 293 -19.05 17.24 8.60
N VAL A 294 -19.51 18.22 9.38
CA VAL A 294 -19.96 19.52 8.86
C VAL A 294 -18.97 20.62 9.26
N ALA A 295 -18.71 21.57 8.36
CA ALA A 295 -17.78 22.68 8.54
C ALA A 295 -18.26 23.76 9.53
N ASP A 296 -18.66 23.35 10.74
CA ASP A 296 -19.15 24.20 11.83
C ASP A 296 -18.05 24.61 12.83
N GLY A 297 -16.84 24.08 12.67
CA GLY A 297 -15.72 24.29 13.60
C GLY A 297 -15.84 23.53 14.94
N LEU A 298 -16.82 22.64 15.08
CA LEU A 298 -17.19 22.00 16.35
C LEU A 298 -17.45 20.50 16.24
N SER A 299 -17.92 20.01 15.09
CA SER A 299 -18.26 18.61 14.86
C SER A 299 -17.03 17.73 14.95
N THR A 300 -17.15 16.60 15.65
CA THR A 300 -16.05 15.67 15.89
C THR A 300 -16.40 14.26 15.43
N ALA A 301 -15.41 13.52 14.94
CA ALA A 301 -15.49 12.09 14.67
C ALA A 301 -14.42 11.34 15.48
N THR A 302 -14.81 10.21 16.06
CA THR A 302 -13.89 9.29 16.74
C THR A 302 -13.30 8.33 15.71
N VAL A 303 -11.98 8.32 15.62
CA VAL A 303 -11.23 7.32 14.85
C VAL A 303 -10.73 6.26 15.83
N THR A 304 -10.96 5.00 15.49
CA THR A 304 -10.41 3.83 16.19
C THR A 304 -9.51 3.06 15.24
N VAL A 305 -8.30 2.78 15.68
CA VAL A 305 -7.30 1.99 14.96
C VAL A 305 -7.07 0.72 15.74
N ARG A 306 -7.35 -0.43 15.12
CA ARG A 306 -7.09 -1.75 15.69
C ARG A 306 -5.94 -2.39 14.94
N LEU A 307 -4.76 -2.38 15.56
CA LEU A 307 -3.56 -2.92 14.96
C LEU A 307 -3.69 -4.43 14.82
N ALA A 308 -3.28 -4.94 13.66
CA ALA A 308 -3.19 -6.37 13.39
C ALA A 308 -1.84 -6.68 12.76
N ASP A 309 -1.34 -7.89 13.00
CA ASP A 309 -0.12 -8.36 12.37
C ASP A 309 -0.38 -8.87 10.94
N ARG A 310 0.70 -9.29 10.27
CA ARG A 310 0.68 -9.77 8.87
C ARG A 310 -0.31 -10.91 8.62
N ASN A 311 -0.60 -11.73 9.64
CA ASN A 311 -1.55 -12.85 9.54
C ASN A 311 -3.01 -12.39 9.72
N GLY A 312 -3.22 -11.14 10.13
CA GLY A 312 -4.53 -10.60 10.48
C GLY A 312 -4.91 -10.83 11.95
N ASP A 313 -3.98 -11.32 12.76
CA ASP A 313 -4.21 -11.49 14.20
C ASP A 313 -4.08 -10.13 14.90
N PRO A 314 -5.07 -9.71 15.73
CA PRO A 314 -4.97 -8.47 16.47
C PRO A 314 -3.73 -8.46 17.38
N LEU A 315 -3.08 -7.30 17.47
CA LEU A 315 -2.07 -7.08 18.50
C LEU A 315 -2.77 -7.12 19.87
N THR A 316 -2.09 -7.70 20.87
CA THR A 316 -2.66 -7.94 22.21
C THR A 316 -2.06 -7.05 23.29
N VAL A 317 -1.04 -6.26 22.92
CA VAL A 317 -0.31 -5.36 23.81
C VAL A 317 -0.19 -4.00 23.16
N GLY A 318 -0.34 -2.93 23.96
CA GLY A 318 -0.03 -1.57 23.56
C GLY A 318 1.47 -1.26 23.65
N GLY A 319 1.78 0.04 23.65
CA GLY A 319 3.14 0.59 23.66
C GLY A 319 3.61 1.06 22.28
N GLN A 320 2.84 0.82 21.22
CA GLN A 320 3.12 1.38 19.90
C GLN A 320 2.78 2.86 19.87
N THR A 321 3.63 3.65 19.24
CA THR A 321 3.38 5.07 19.01
C THR A 321 2.67 5.21 17.67
N LEU A 322 1.39 5.59 17.70
CA LEU A 322 0.65 5.98 16.50
C LEU A 322 0.73 7.51 16.31
N THR A 323 1.21 7.94 15.15
CA THR A 323 1.28 9.35 14.74
C THR A 323 0.39 9.61 13.53
N VAL A 324 -0.24 10.78 13.51
CA VAL A 324 -1.21 11.19 12.47
C VAL A 324 -0.66 12.43 11.77
N TRP A 325 -0.47 12.34 10.46
CA TRP A 325 0.11 13.41 9.65
C TRP A 325 -0.83 13.81 8.51
N PRO A 326 -1.14 15.10 8.33
CA PRO A 326 -1.93 15.54 7.18
C PRO A 326 -1.16 15.28 5.88
N MET A 327 -1.84 14.72 4.89
CA MET A 327 -1.23 14.44 3.57
C MET A 327 -1.03 15.71 2.74
N HIS A 328 -1.91 16.69 2.93
CA HIS A 328 -1.94 17.93 2.16
C HIS A 328 -1.63 19.13 3.04
N GLY A 329 -0.86 20.07 2.50
CA GLY A 329 -0.71 21.40 3.08
C GLY A 329 -1.94 22.27 2.79
N GLY A 330 -2.05 23.40 3.50
CA GLY A 330 -3.11 24.39 3.29
C GLY A 330 -4.15 24.41 4.40
N THR A 331 -5.34 24.95 4.10
CA THR A 331 -6.45 25.04 5.06
C THR A 331 -7.09 23.67 5.24
N ALA A 332 -6.82 23.02 6.37
CA ALA A 332 -7.37 21.70 6.67
C ALA A 332 -8.88 21.76 6.95
N PRO A 333 -9.71 20.88 6.35
CA PRO A 333 -11.14 20.81 6.62
C PRO A 333 -11.47 20.19 7.99
N ALA A 334 -10.51 19.46 8.57
CA ALA A 334 -10.57 18.96 9.93
C ALA A 334 -9.15 18.79 10.51
N ILE A 335 -9.05 18.68 11.83
CA ILE A 335 -7.79 18.59 12.57
C ILE A 335 -7.83 17.34 13.45
N ALA A 336 -6.83 16.48 13.33
CA ALA A 336 -6.66 15.33 14.20
C ALA A 336 -6.14 15.77 15.58
N GLY A 337 -6.77 15.24 16.62
CA GLY A 337 -6.39 15.42 18.01
C GLY A 337 -5.29 14.45 18.47
N PRO A 338 -4.95 14.48 19.77
CA PRO A 338 -3.96 13.57 20.34
C PRO A 338 -4.45 12.11 20.30
N VAL A 339 -3.51 11.20 20.10
CA VAL A 339 -3.77 9.75 20.09
C VAL A 339 -3.70 9.18 21.51
N THR A 340 -4.66 8.32 21.82
CA THR A 340 -4.70 7.50 23.03
C THR A 340 -4.41 6.05 22.66
N ASP A 341 -3.40 5.46 23.29
CA ASP A 341 -3.17 4.01 23.29
C ASP A 341 -3.99 3.38 24.42
N HIS A 342 -4.75 2.34 24.12
CA HIS A 342 -5.59 1.63 25.08
C HIS A 342 -4.87 0.47 25.79
N GLY A 343 -3.62 0.18 25.41
CA GLY A 343 -2.79 -0.85 26.04
C GLY A 343 -3.04 -2.26 25.53
N ASP A 344 -3.94 -2.43 24.56
CA ASP A 344 -4.42 -3.72 24.05
C ASP A 344 -4.29 -3.86 22.52
N GLY A 345 -3.40 -3.06 21.91
CA GLY A 345 -3.23 -3.01 20.46
C GLY A 345 -4.26 -2.13 19.74
N THR A 346 -5.13 -1.43 20.49
CA THR A 346 -6.03 -0.42 19.92
C THR A 346 -5.64 1.00 20.30
N HIS A 347 -5.87 1.92 19.37
CA HIS A 347 -5.65 3.35 19.53
C HIS A 347 -6.91 4.12 19.15
N SER A 348 -7.11 5.29 19.74
CA SER A 348 -8.15 6.22 19.32
C SER A 348 -7.71 7.67 19.34
N PHE A 349 -8.34 8.48 18.47
CA PHE A 349 -8.21 9.92 18.48
C PHE A 349 -9.47 10.57 17.92
N GLN A 350 -9.65 11.86 18.20
CA GLN A 350 -10.75 12.65 17.64
C GLN A 350 -10.26 13.41 16.41
N VAL A 351 -11.12 13.55 15.40
CA VAL A 351 -10.94 14.49 14.29
C VAL A 351 -12.01 15.56 14.41
N THR A 352 -11.60 16.82 14.51
CA THR A 352 -12.51 17.95 14.71
C THR A 352 -12.59 18.79 13.44
N ALA A 353 -13.81 19.03 12.96
CA ALA A 353 -14.07 19.88 11.80
C ALA A 353 -13.54 21.30 12.02
N THR A 354 -13.02 21.91 10.96
CA THR A 354 -12.80 23.37 10.91
C THR A 354 -14.04 24.03 10.29
N GLN A 355 -13.91 25.30 9.86
CA GLN A 355 -14.94 25.99 9.09
C GLN A 355 -14.74 25.84 7.57
N ALA A 356 -13.76 25.05 7.14
CA ALA A 356 -13.52 24.76 5.74
C ALA A 356 -14.16 23.41 5.37
N ALA A 357 -14.89 23.40 4.25
CA ALA A 357 -15.35 22.16 3.62
C ALA A 357 -14.24 21.56 2.75
N GLY A 358 -14.30 20.25 2.52
CA GLY A 358 -13.35 19.52 1.71
C GLY A 358 -13.10 18.12 2.25
N ILE A 359 -12.06 17.45 1.76
CA ILE A 359 -11.69 16.12 2.22
C ILE A 359 -10.41 16.25 3.05
N GLY A 360 -10.47 15.80 4.30
CA GLY A 360 -9.28 15.63 5.13
C GLY A 360 -8.66 14.28 4.85
N GLU A 361 -7.36 14.25 4.57
CA GLU A 361 -6.61 13.00 4.38
C GLU A 361 -5.37 12.98 5.30
N TRP A 362 -5.16 11.85 5.99
CA TRP A 362 -4.08 11.68 6.94
C TRP A 362 -3.34 10.35 6.73
N HIS A 363 -2.01 10.44 6.74
CA HIS A 363 -1.14 9.30 6.93
C HIS A 363 -1.09 8.92 8.42
N LEU A 364 -1.26 7.64 8.68
CA LEU A 364 -1.16 7.04 10.01
C LEU A 364 0.14 6.22 10.06
N HIS A 365 1.06 6.59 10.92
CA HIS A 365 2.33 5.90 11.11
C HIS A 365 2.36 5.22 12.48
N VAL A 366 2.62 3.92 12.49
CA VAL A 366 2.78 3.10 13.69
C VAL A 366 4.26 2.79 13.88
N ASP A 367 4.82 3.22 14.99
CA ASP A 367 6.16 2.80 15.44
C ASP A 367 6.01 1.85 16.62
N ASP A 368 6.37 0.59 16.42
CA ASP A 368 6.37 -0.46 17.44
C ASP A 368 7.77 -0.75 18.00
N GLY A 369 8.76 0.08 17.67
CA GLY A 369 10.16 -0.10 18.03
C GLY A 369 10.89 -1.17 17.19
N VAL A 370 10.18 -1.90 16.35
CA VAL A 370 10.75 -2.83 15.36
C VAL A 370 10.73 -2.18 13.98
N ARG A 371 9.60 -1.56 13.60
CA ARG A 371 9.40 -0.90 12.31
C ARG A 371 8.54 0.35 12.45
N ASN A 372 8.77 1.31 11.56
CA ASN A 372 7.82 2.37 11.28
C ASN A 372 6.93 1.94 10.10
N VAL A 373 5.63 1.80 10.36
CA VAL A 373 4.64 1.27 9.41
C VAL A 373 3.65 2.35 9.05
N LEU A 374 3.64 2.78 7.79
CA LEU A 374 2.55 3.60 7.25
C LEU A 374 1.35 2.71 6.98
N LEU A 375 0.21 2.99 7.61
CA LEU A 375 -1.04 2.25 7.36
C LEU A 375 -1.62 2.61 5.99
N TRP A 376 -2.26 1.64 5.33
CA TRP A 376 -2.89 1.83 4.02
C TRP A 376 -4.28 1.16 3.96
N PRO A 377 -5.29 1.82 3.38
CA PRO A 377 -5.26 3.17 2.80
C PRO A 377 -5.07 4.27 3.86
N ALA A 378 -4.74 5.48 3.41
CA ALA A 378 -4.76 6.66 4.25
C ALA A 378 -6.18 6.89 4.83
N LEU A 379 -6.24 7.50 6.03
CA LEU A 379 -7.52 7.91 6.58
C LEU A 379 -8.06 9.08 5.75
N SER A 380 -9.26 8.94 5.21
CA SER A 380 -9.98 10.00 4.50
C SER A 380 -11.30 10.26 5.21
N LEU A 381 -11.56 11.52 5.57
CA LEU A 381 -12.82 11.95 6.17
C LEU A 381 -13.28 13.27 5.50
N PRO A 382 -14.40 13.23 4.75
CA PRO A 382 -15.04 14.43 4.23
C PRO A 382 -15.57 15.35 5.33
N THR A 383 -15.57 16.65 5.01
CA THR A 383 -16.27 17.70 5.75
C THR A 383 -17.16 18.46 4.76
N ALA A 384 -18.48 18.33 4.93
CA ALA A 384 -19.49 19.06 4.16
C ALA A 384 -19.44 20.58 4.43
N PRO A 385 -19.85 21.41 3.46
CA PRO A 385 -20.18 22.81 3.71
C PRO A 385 -21.18 22.95 4.86
N LEU A 386 -21.10 24.08 5.58
CA LEU A 386 -22.03 24.38 6.66
C LEU A 386 -23.48 24.37 6.13
N ALA A 387 -24.32 23.52 6.73
CA ALA A 387 -25.74 23.41 6.46
C ALA A 387 -26.54 23.60 7.76
N ASP A 388 -27.81 24.00 7.62
CA ASP A 388 -28.70 24.20 8.78
C ASP A 388 -28.90 22.87 9.54
N LEU A 389 -29.15 21.77 8.83
CA LEU A 389 -29.15 20.41 9.37
C LEU A 389 -28.17 19.56 8.56
N HIS A 390 -27.39 18.71 9.23
CA HIS A 390 -26.45 17.79 8.59
C HIS A 390 -26.51 16.42 9.26
N ALA A 391 -26.58 15.34 8.47
CA ALA A 391 -26.44 13.98 8.95
C ALA A 391 -24.99 13.49 8.82
N SER A 392 -24.44 12.91 9.89
CA SER A 392 -23.05 12.40 9.92
C SER A 392 -22.79 11.20 8.99
N ARG A 393 -23.83 10.67 8.37
CA ARG A 393 -23.83 9.54 7.44
C ARG A 393 -25.09 9.55 6.61
N SER A 394 -24.98 9.01 5.40
CA SER A 394 -26.10 8.86 4.46
C SER A 394 -26.62 7.43 4.40
N GLU A 395 -25.85 6.46 4.92
CA GLU A 395 -26.22 5.05 4.91
C GLU A 395 -26.15 4.39 6.30
N ILE A 396 -27.01 3.40 6.50
CA ILE A 396 -27.01 2.51 7.66
C ILE A 396 -27.01 1.07 7.15
N SER A 397 -26.00 0.28 7.49
CA SER A 397 -26.00 -1.14 7.14
C SER A 397 -27.14 -1.88 7.85
N GLY A 398 -27.93 -2.65 7.10
CA GLY A 398 -28.94 -3.55 7.64
C GLY A 398 -28.35 -4.65 8.53
N ALA A 399 -27.09 -5.04 8.28
CA ALA A 399 -26.41 -6.09 9.03
C ALA A 399 -25.88 -5.62 10.39
N THR A 400 -25.27 -4.43 10.46
CA THR A 400 -24.62 -3.93 11.68
C THR A 400 -25.41 -2.84 12.40
N GLY A 401 -26.37 -2.20 11.73
CA GLY A 401 -26.94 -0.95 12.21
C GLY A 401 -25.90 0.17 12.24
N ALA A 402 -26.33 1.35 12.71
CA ALA A 402 -25.47 2.50 12.94
C ALA A 402 -26.20 3.57 13.77
N GLU A 403 -25.43 4.53 14.27
CA GLU A 403 -25.95 5.80 14.77
C GLU A 403 -25.71 6.92 13.75
N VAL A 404 -26.74 7.70 13.49
CA VAL A 404 -26.68 8.96 12.73
C VAL A 404 -26.70 10.10 13.73
N VAL A 405 -25.67 10.95 13.70
CA VAL A 405 -25.68 12.23 14.41
C VAL A 405 -26.25 13.28 13.48
N LEU A 406 -27.35 13.90 13.88
CA LEU A 406 -27.97 15.03 13.19
C LEU A 406 -27.49 16.33 13.87
N THR A 407 -26.62 17.07 13.19
CA THR A 407 -26.10 18.35 13.67
C THR A 407 -26.95 19.49 13.14
N LEU A 408 -27.58 20.24 14.03
CA LEU A 408 -28.34 21.45 13.73
C LEU A 408 -27.46 22.68 13.97
N ASN A 409 -27.19 23.49 12.94
CA ASN A 409 -26.36 24.69 13.00
C ASN A 409 -27.17 25.93 12.63
N ARG A 410 -27.52 26.73 13.63
CA ARG A 410 -28.37 27.92 13.48
C ARG A 410 -27.82 29.08 14.33
N PRO A 411 -26.68 29.68 13.96
CA PRO A 411 -25.98 30.66 14.79
C PRO A 411 -26.80 31.91 15.16
N GLY A 412 -27.80 32.27 14.33
CA GLY A 412 -28.74 33.36 14.63
C GLY A 412 -29.81 33.00 15.67
N ASP A 413 -29.86 31.75 16.10
CA ASP A 413 -30.98 31.18 16.86
C ASP A 413 -30.55 30.63 18.24
N ALA A 414 -29.42 31.09 18.77
CA ALA A 414 -28.93 30.70 20.09
C ALA A 414 -30.01 30.82 21.18
N GLY A 415 -30.15 29.77 22.00
CA GLY A 415 -31.17 29.70 23.05
C GLY A 415 -32.61 29.47 22.57
N ARG A 416 -32.86 29.33 21.25
CA ARG A 416 -34.20 29.00 20.73
C ARG A 416 -34.50 27.51 20.86
N GLY A 417 -35.77 27.19 21.08
CA GLY A 417 -36.24 25.80 21.09
C GLY A 417 -36.21 25.19 19.68
N TYR A 418 -35.95 23.89 19.57
CA TYR A 418 -36.01 23.16 18.31
C TYR A 418 -36.71 21.81 18.46
N GLY A 419 -37.17 21.26 17.33
CA GLY A 419 -37.61 19.87 17.20
C GLY A 419 -37.23 19.32 15.83
N ILE A 420 -36.80 18.07 15.77
CA ILE A 420 -36.47 17.35 14.55
C ILE A 420 -37.63 16.44 14.20
N LEU A 421 -38.03 16.50 12.93
CA LEU A 421 -39.10 15.71 12.34
C LEU A 421 -38.48 14.73 11.34
N GLY A 422 -39.05 13.54 11.27
CA GLY A 422 -38.64 12.51 10.32
C GLY A 422 -39.80 12.02 9.46
N SER A 423 -39.56 11.54 8.24
CA SER A 423 -40.54 10.87 7.38
C SER A 423 -39.88 9.69 6.67
N THR A 424 -40.65 8.62 6.44
CA THR A 424 -40.26 7.53 5.51
C THR A 424 -41.13 7.51 4.25
N SER A 425 -42.03 8.49 4.10
CA SER A 425 -42.96 8.61 2.98
C SER A 425 -42.54 9.69 1.97
N GLY A 426 -41.31 10.21 2.09
CA GLY A 426 -40.75 11.21 1.20
C GLY A 426 -41.09 12.66 1.59
N GLN A 427 -40.71 13.57 0.68
CA GLN A 427 -40.71 15.01 0.90
C GLN A 427 -41.85 15.77 0.17
N VAL A 428 -42.50 15.14 -0.82
CA VAL A 428 -43.51 15.76 -1.70
C VAL A 428 -44.85 15.04 -1.56
N PRO A 429 -45.98 15.74 -1.30
CA PRO A 429 -46.16 17.21 -1.33
C PRO A 429 -45.67 17.96 -0.09
N GLY A 430 -45.27 17.27 0.98
CA GLY A 430 -44.96 17.86 2.27
C GLY A 430 -46.21 18.10 3.14
N THR A 431 -46.06 18.86 4.22
CA THR A 431 -47.13 19.20 5.17
C THR A 431 -47.01 20.64 5.65
N THR A 432 -48.00 21.09 6.44
CA THR A 432 -47.99 22.43 7.05
C THR A 432 -48.22 22.31 8.55
N ILE A 433 -47.30 22.86 9.34
CA ILE A 433 -47.44 22.97 10.80
C ILE A 433 -47.62 24.44 11.17
N GLN A 434 -48.76 24.80 11.77
CA GLN A 434 -49.02 26.17 12.23
C GLN A 434 -48.79 27.26 11.16
N GLY A 435 -49.10 26.94 9.89
CA GLY A 435 -48.90 27.84 8.75
C GLY A 435 -47.51 27.81 8.12
N VAL A 436 -46.58 27.00 8.65
CA VAL A 436 -45.22 26.83 8.12
C VAL A 436 -45.15 25.56 7.27
N SER A 437 -44.65 25.70 6.05
CA SER A 437 -44.46 24.58 5.11
C SER A 437 -43.29 23.71 5.56
N VAL A 438 -43.55 22.44 5.79
CA VAL A 438 -42.60 21.41 6.20
C VAL A 438 -42.45 20.41 5.05
N PRO A 439 -41.25 20.21 4.49
CA PRO A 439 -41.03 19.36 3.31
C PRO A 439 -40.96 17.87 3.68
N LEU A 440 -41.91 17.37 4.48
CA LEU A 440 -42.02 15.98 4.89
C LEU A 440 -43.47 15.51 4.84
N ASN A 441 -43.71 14.32 4.27
CA ASN A 441 -45.02 13.69 4.28
C ASN A 441 -45.32 13.08 5.67
N PRO A 442 -46.46 13.38 6.30
CA PRO A 442 -46.80 12.81 7.60
C PRO A 442 -47.07 11.30 7.49
N ASP A 443 -46.37 10.52 8.30
CA ASP A 443 -46.56 9.08 8.45
C ASP A 443 -46.37 8.62 9.91
N ARG A 444 -46.24 7.31 10.11
CA ARG A 444 -46.02 6.76 11.46
C ARG A 444 -44.69 7.19 12.06
N PHE A 445 -43.63 7.32 11.25
CA PHE A 445 -42.31 7.76 11.71
C PHE A 445 -42.31 9.26 12.04
N TYR A 446 -43.04 10.06 11.25
CA TYR A 446 -43.32 11.46 11.54
C TYR A 446 -44.06 11.67 12.86
N GLY A 447 -45.14 10.91 13.09
CA GLY A 447 -45.85 10.94 14.37
C GLY A 447 -44.95 10.52 15.55
N LEU A 448 -44.02 9.61 15.30
CA LEU A 448 -43.11 9.10 16.32
C LEU A 448 -42.03 10.12 16.70
N THR A 449 -41.40 10.77 15.72
CA THR A 449 -40.41 11.84 15.95
C THR A 449 -41.03 13.05 16.63
N LEU A 450 -42.31 13.36 16.35
CA LEU A 450 -43.08 14.38 17.08
C LEU A 450 -43.40 13.98 18.52
N GLY A 451 -43.79 12.73 18.77
CA GLY A 451 -44.35 12.28 20.04
C GLY A 451 -43.33 11.74 21.06
N LEU A 452 -42.14 11.32 20.60
CA LEU A 452 -41.11 10.66 21.42
C LEU A 452 -39.73 11.26 21.17
N PRO A 453 -39.42 12.46 21.71
CA PRO A 453 -38.13 13.12 21.46
C PRO A 453 -36.92 12.45 22.15
N ARG A 454 -37.16 11.39 22.93
CA ARG A 454 -36.17 10.62 23.70
C ARG A 454 -36.56 9.15 23.78
N GLY A 455 -35.60 8.26 23.59
CA GLY A 455 -35.75 6.81 23.65
C GLY A 455 -34.50 6.08 23.17
N PRO A 456 -34.54 4.75 23.03
CA PRO A 456 -33.39 3.97 22.56
C PRO A 456 -33.02 4.24 21.10
N VAL A 457 -33.97 4.74 20.29
CA VAL A 457 -33.76 5.05 18.86
C VAL A 457 -33.53 6.55 18.63
N PHE A 458 -34.02 7.42 19.51
CA PHE A 458 -33.95 8.87 19.36
C PHE A 458 -33.38 9.52 20.61
N SER A 459 -32.37 10.35 20.45
CA SER A 459 -31.86 11.20 21.52
C SER A 459 -31.83 12.65 21.08
N ALA A 460 -32.29 13.55 21.95
CA ALA A 460 -32.29 14.99 21.72
C ALA A 460 -33.00 15.43 20.43
N PHE A 461 -34.08 14.75 20.01
CA PHE A 461 -34.91 15.19 18.87
C PHE A 461 -35.72 16.46 19.16
N SER A 462 -35.66 17.00 20.37
CA SER A 462 -36.14 18.33 20.71
C SER A 462 -35.34 18.89 21.88
N GLY A 463 -35.14 20.21 21.91
CA GLY A 463 -34.41 20.85 22.99
C GLY A 463 -34.26 22.34 22.77
N THR A 464 -33.19 22.90 23.30
CA THR A 464 -32.80 24.30 23.11
C THR A 464 -31.42 24.34 22.46
N LEU A 465 -31.26 25.21 21.48
CA LEU A 465 -29.97 25.48 20.84
C LEU A 465 -29.00 26.11 21.85
N ASP A 466 -27.73 25.73 21.78
CA ASP A 466 -26.69 26.26 22.66
C ASP A 466 -26.33 27.73 22.34
N GLY A 467 -25.29 28.26 23.00
CA GLY A 467 -24.83 29.64 22.80
C GLY A 467 -24.27 29.93 21.40
N ALA A 468 -23.92 28.90 20.64
CA ALA A 468 -23.51 28.99 19.24
C ALA A 468 -24.69 28.74 18.28
N GLY A 469 -25.91 28.56 18.80
CA GLY A 469 -27.06 28.20 17.98
C GLY A 469 -27.00 26.77 17.46
N ARG A 470 -26.29 25.87 18.17
CA ARG A 470 -26.05 24.49 17.74
C ARG A 470 -26.79 23.48 18.61
N ALA A 471 -27.12 22.34 18.03
CA ALA A 471 -27.53 21.14 18.75
C ALA A 471 -27.13 19.86 18.00
N GLU A 472 -26.95 18.76 18.72
CA GLU A 472 -26.82 17.43 18.13
C GLU A 472 -27.95 16.53 18.63
N ALA A 473 -28.59 15.83 17.69
CA ALA A 473 -29.53 14.76 17.97
C ALA A 473 -28.96 13.44 17.43
N ARG A 474 -29.44 12.31 17.97
CA ARG A 474 -28.96 10.97 17.57
C ARG A 474 -30.13 10.10 17.16
N PHE A 475 -30.00 9.49 15.99
CA PHE A 475 -30.89 8.46 15.48
C PHE A 475 -30.11 7.14 15.41
N ALA A 476 -30.42 6.22 16.31
CA ALA A 476 -29.73 4.94 16.46
C ALA A 476 -30.60 3.79 15.98
N LEU A 477 -30.17 3.10 14.92
CA LEU A 477 -30.79 1.87 14.46
C LEU A 477 -29.90 0.67 14.83
N PRO A 478 -30.26 -0.12 15.85
CA PRO A 478 -29.54 -1.35 16.18
C PRO A 478 -29.71 -2.39 15.06
N PRO A 479 -28.78 -3.36 14.93
CA PRO A 479 -28.79 -4.37 13.86
C PRO A 479 -30.15 -5.03 13.63
N ALA A 480 -30.84 -5.42 14.70
CA ALA A 480 -32.13 -6.10 14.61
C ALA A 480 -33.24 -5.26 13.96
N LEU A 481 -33.21 -3.94 14.14
CA LEU A 481 -34.17 -3.04 13.50
C LEU A 481 -33.69 -2.65 12.09
N ALA A 482 -32.39 -2.41 11.91
CA ALA A 482 -31.82 -2.07 10.60
C ALA A 482 -32.12 -3.18 9.58
N GLY A 483 -31.94 -4.46 9.94
CA GLY A 483 -32.15 -5.59 9.04
C GLY A 483 -33.58 -5.73 8.51
N VAL A 484 -34.60 -5.27 9.27
CA VAL A 484 -36.01 -5.29 8.81
C VAL A 484 -36.42 -4.02 8.06
N LEU A 485 -35.56 -3.00 8.05
CA LEU A 485 -35.79 -1.69 7.43
C LEU A 485 -34.94 -1.47 6.17
N VAL A 486 -34.21 -2.48 5.68
CA VAL A 486 -33.44 -2.41 4.44
C VAL A 486 -34.28 -1.85 3.28
N GLY A 487 -33.74 -0.86 2.58
CA GLY A 487 -34.39 -0.10 1.52
C GLY A 487 -35.25 1.09 2.00
N THR A 488 -35.41 1.26 3.32
CA THR A 488 -36.14 2.42 3.87
C THR A 488 -35.28 3.68 3.78
N HIS A 489 -35.87 4.75 3.28
CA HIS A 489 -35.32 6.09 3.33
C HIS A 489 -35.93 6.86 4.50
N PHE A 490 -35.09 7.51 5.30
CA PHE A 490 -35.48 8.39 6.39
C PHE A 490 -35.10 9.82 6.02
N ASP A 491 -36.09 10.68 5.81
CA ASP A 491 -35.92 12.10 5.57
C ASP A 491 -36.11 12.88 6.87
N PHE A 492 -35.17 13.75 7.23
CA PHE A 492 -35.19 14.55 8.45
C PHE A 492 -35.15 16.04 8.16
N CYS A 493 -35.93 16.85 8.87
CA CYS A 493 -35.77 18.30 8.91
C CYS A 493 -35.98 18.83 10.34
N ALA A 494 -35.38 19.96 10.68
CA ALA A 494 -35.58 20.61 11.97
C ALA A 494 -36.50 21.83 11.85
N LEU A 495 -37.32 22.01 12.88
CA LEU A 495 -38.15 23.18 13.15
C LEU A 495 -37.54 23.96 14.32
N VAL A 496 -37.24 25.24 14.13
CA VAL A 496 -36.74 26.12 15.20
C VAL A 496 -37.82 27.12 15.61
N ALA A 497 -38.18 27.11 16.90
CA ALA A 497 -39.27 27.90 17.48
C ALA A 497 -38.94 29.41 17.50
N PRO A 498 -39.86 30.31 17.12
CA PRO A 498 -39.63 31.76 16.91
C PRO A 498 -39.05 32.61 18.05
N PRO A 499 -38.59 33.83 17.71
CA PRO A 499 -39.44 35.02 17.82
C PRO A 499 -39.89 35.58 16.46
N GLY A 500 -41.19 35.58 16.15
CA GLY A 500 -41.78 36.16 14.92
C GLY A 500 -42.22 35.20 13.79
N GLY A 501 -41.70 33.97 13.73
CA GLY A 501 -42.16 32.85 12.89
C GLY A 501 -41.26 31.61 13.05
N ALA A 502 -41.74 30.40 12.74
CA ALA A 502 -40.92 29.20 12.82
C ALA A 502 -40.04 29.04 11.58
N VAL A 503 -38.82 28.55 11.76
CA VAL A 503 -37.84 28.32 10.67
C VAL A 503 -37.71 26.81 10.44
N ILE A 504 -37.67 26.41 9.17
CA ILE A 504 -37.45 25.03 8.74
C ILE A 504 -36.09 24.94 8.06
N THR A 505 -35.32 23.91 8.40
CA THR A 505 -34.01 23.65 7.81
C THR A 505 -34.12 22.94 6.45
N ASN A 506 -32.97 22.67 5.81
CA ASN A 506 -32.89 21.66 4.76
C ASN A 506 -33.33 20.27 5.25
N VAL A 507 -33.59 19.39 4.29
CA VAL A 507 -33.84 17.96 4.53
C VAL A 507 -32.53 17.20 4.40
N GLU A 508 -32.27 16.31 5.36
CA GLU A 508 -31.19 15.32 5.33
C GLU A 508 -31.80 13.92 5.18
N SER A 509 -31.23 13.09 4.30
CA SER A 509 -31.78 11.77 4.00
C SER A 509 -30.77 10.67 4.34
N VAL A 510 -31.25 9.62 5.00
CA VAL A 510 -30.46 8.43 5.33
C VAL A 510 -31.17 7.18 4.82
N VAL A 511 -30.46 6.28 4.15
CA VAL A 511 -31.00 5.02 3.63
C VAL A 511 -30.43 3.81 4.37
N VAL A 512 -31.25 2.79 4.59
CA VAL A 512 -30.77 1.51 5.12
C VAL A 512 -30.39 0.59 3.96
N THR A 513 -29.11 0.22 3.88
CA THR A 513 -28.57 -0.62 2.81
C THR A 513 -28.44 -2.09 3.25
N ILE A 514 -28.21 -2.99 2.30
CA ILE A 514 -28.11 -4.45 2.56
C ILE A 514 -26.89 -4.77 3.41
#